data_AF-A0A4P6ESM8-F1
#
_entry.id   AF-A0A4P6ESM8-F1
#
_cell.length_a   1.000
_cell.length_b   1.000
_cell.length_c   1.000
_cell.angle_alpha   90.00
_cell.angle_beta   90.00
_cell.angle_gamma   90.00
#
_symmetry.space_group_name_H-M   'P 1'
#
loop_
_entity.id
_entity.type
_entity.pdbx_description
1 polymer ?
#
loop_
_entity_poly.entity_id
_entity_poly.type
_entity_poly.pdbx_seq_one_letter_code
_entity_poly.pdbx_strand_id
1 'polypeptide(L)'
;MRRTNTAGAIATALVGALVLAALPGLPGEPRADAAPLRTATSASQFDAGNIIADGVFYAPSTMDAGQVQAFLNQQGAGCVAGEQPCLKDYRTATPSMAAEAGLCGAYSGSGSQSAAEIITNVGRACGINQQVLLVLLQKETSLVTKTRPTTSNYNRATGFGCPDTGPNHTANCDAAYYGFFNQLYRAARQYLRYRNNPTGYGYQAGRVNSILYNPNTACGSAQVYIQNQATAGLYNYTPYVPNAAALANFYGTGDSCSSYGNRNFFRIFSDWFGDPRGSEAPIVKKLYADLLGREVDPSGLATWTNDLRAGRSQSELVRTLTSSTEYRTLRVVQAYREVLRREPDPHYVDWVRWIQEGVYTVDEVQFVFYRTEEFYLQGGANPTDYVKHMYRVMLNREASAWEIAYWTDQIAHYGVVPATAGVWFSLEAAMIRAGKYYQTFLGRAPDPVGLDQWAHVMLASGEGAVREGIAGSVEYRNLAIRDYS
;
A
#
# COMPACT_ATOMS: atom_id res chain seq x y z
N MET A 1 -39.13 -81.17 20.60
CA MET A 1 -40.07 -82.21 20.10
C MET A 1 -41.07 -81.55 19.15
N ARG A 2 -41.30 -82.11 17.95
CA ARG A 2 -42.35 -81.72 16.95
C ARG A 2 -42.24 -80.25 16.41
N ARG A 3 -42.67 -79.84 15.22
CA ARG A 3 -43.08 -80.40 13.88
C ARG A 3 -43.24 -79.16 12.94
N THR A 4 -43.11 -79.16 11.60
CA THR A 4 -42.81 -80.16 10.54
C THR A 4 -42.16 -79.44 9.33
N ASN A 5 -41.59 -80.17 8.37
CA ASN A 5 -41.28 -79.64 7.02
C ASN A 5 -42.55 -79.47 6.17
N THR A 6 -42.56 -78.56 5.17
CA THR A 6 -42.85 -78.86 3.73
C THR A 6 -42.80 -77.65 2.78
N ALA A 7 -42.11 -77.84 1.64
CA ALA A 7 -42.44 -77.43 0.25
C ALA A 7 -42.35 -75.96 -0.25
N GLY A 8 -42.02 -75.82 -1.55
CA GLY A 8 -42.12 -74.58 -2.37
C GLY A 8 -40.78 -73.86 -2.60
N ALA A 9 -39.88 -74.26 -3.52
CA ALA A 9 -39.95 -74.17 -4.99
C ALA A 9 -39.70 -72.74 -5.59
N ILE A 10 -38.54 -72.60 -6.27
CA ILE A 10 -38.28 -71.85 -7.54
C ILE A 10 -38.92 -70.45 -7.65
N ALA A 11 -38.22 -69.33 -7.43
CA ALA A 11 -37.09 -68.76 -8.19
C ALA A 11 -37.43 -68.15 -9.59
N THR A 12 -37.86 -66.88 -9.59
CA THR A 12 -37.59 -65.84 -10.62
C THR A 12 -37.93 -64.47 -10.00
N ALA A 13 -36.96 -63.61 -9.71
CA ALA A 13 -36.22 -62.72 -10.62
C ALA A 13 -36.84 -61.31 -10.68
N LEU A 14 -36.29 -60.40 -9.87
CA LEU A 14 -36.34 -58.96 -10.12
C LEU A 14 -34.97 -58.37 -9.77
N VAL A 15 -34.27 -57.89 -10.78
CA VAL A 15 -32.92 -57.32 -10.66
C VAL A 15 -33.03 -55.92 -10.07
N GLY A 16 -32.77 -55.80 -8.77
CA GLY A 16 -32.52 -54.50 -8.13
C GLY A 16 -31.06 -54.11 -8.31
N ALA A 17 -30.79 -53.09 -9.12
CA ALA A 17 -29.43 -52.61 -9.33
C ALA A 17 -28.84 -52.04 -8.03
N LEU A 18 -27.72 -52.62 -7.57
CA LEU A 18 -26.97 -52.09 -6.45
C LEU A 18 -26.23 -50.82 -6.90
N VAL A 19 -26.74 -49.65 -6.53
CA VAL A 19 -25.98 -48.40 -6.65
C VAL A 19 -24.91 -48.42 -5.57
N LEU A 20 -23.65 -48.59 -5.98
CA LEU A 20 -22.50 -48.37 -5.09
C LEU A 20 -22.48 -46.88 -4.72
N ALA A 21 -22.80 -46.57 -3.46
CA ALA A 21 -22.65 -45.22 -2.94
C ALA A 21 -21.15 -44.88 -2.87
N ALA A 22 -20.69 -44.04 -3.81
CA ALA A 22 -19.34 -43.50 -3.76
C ALA A 22 -19.20 -42.60 -2.53
N LEU A 23 -18.26 -42.93 -1.65
CA LEU A 23 -17.90 -42.08 -0.51
C LEU A 23 -17.38 -40.73 -1.04
N PRO A 24 -17.89 -39.58 -0.57
CA PRO A 24 -17.32 -38.29 -0.93
C PRO A 24 -15.87 -38.22 -0.44
N GLY A 25 -14.96 -37.94 -1.37
CA GLY A 25 -13.52 -37.90 -1.09
C GLY A 25 -13.16 -36.83 -0.06
N LEU A 26 -12.12 -37.11 0.73
CA LEU A 26 -11.50 -36.14 1.62
C LEU A 26 -11.13 -34.86 0.85
N PRO A 27 -11.29 -33.67 1.44
CA PRO A 27 -10.83 -32.43 0.82
C PRO A 27 -9.31 -32.53 0.63
N GLY A 28 -8.87 -32.51 -0.63
CA GLY A 28 -7.44 -32.52 -0.96
C GLY A 28 -6.77 -31.25 -0.46
N GLU A 29 -5.49 -31.36 -0.12
CA GLU A 29 -4.64 -30.22 0.22
C GLU A 29 -4.72 -29.15 -0.89
N PRO A 30 -4.69 -27.84 -0.55
CA PRO A 30 -4.69 -26.80 -1.55
C PRO A 30 -3.45 -26.95 -2.43
N ARG A 31 -3.65 -27.38 -3.68
CA ARG A 31 -2.61 -27.29 -4.71
C ARG A 31 -2.20 -25.82 -4.81
N ALA A 32 -0.90 -25.56 -4.80
CA ALA A 32 -0.39 -24.23 -5.05
C ALA A 32 -0.96 -23.69 -6.36
N ASP A 33 -1.77 -22.64 -6.27
CA ASP A 33 -2.32 -21.98 -7.45
C ASP A 33 -1.17 -21.57 -8.38
N ALA A 34 -1.29 -21.92 -9.65
CA ALA A 34 -0.36 -21.45 -10.66
C ALA A 34 -0.46 -19.92 -10.68
N ALA A 35 0.61 -19.24 -10.26
CA ALA A 35 0.65 -17.79 -10.24
C ALA A 35 0.22 -17.25 -11.62
N PRO A 36 -0.70 -16.26 -11.68
CA PRO A 36 -1.24 -15.78 -12.95
C PRO A 36 -0.10 -15.33 -13.86
N LEU A 37 -0.19 -15.69 -15.15
CA LEU A 37 0.78 -15.29 -16.17
C LEU A 37 0.94 -13.77 -16.15
N ARG A 38 2.06 -13.30 -15.63
CA ARG A 38 2.33 -11.87 -15.52
C ARG A 38 2.67 -11.33 -16.89
N THR A 39 1.95 -10.30 -17.30
CA THR A 39 2.25 -9.54 -18.51
C THR A 39 3.61 -8.88 -18.38
N ALA A 40 4.34 -8.82 -19.50
CA ALA A 40 5.66 -8.21 -19.53
C ALA A 40 5.58 -6.74 -19.10
N THR A 41 6.40 -6.37 -18.10
CA THR A 41 6.60 -5.01 -17.63
C THR A 41 6.97 -4.07 -18.80
N SER A 42 6.37 -2.88 -18.87
CA SER A 42 6.63 -1.90 -19.92
C SER A 42 7.51 -0.73 -19.44
N ALA A 43 8.15 -0.06 -20.41
CA ALA A 43 8.96 1.13 -20.14
C ALA A 43 8.17 2.31 -19.56
N SER A 44 6.86 2.41 -19.85
CA SER A 44 6.00 3.48 -19.33
C SER A 44 5.66 3.35 -17.85
N GLN A 45 5.98 2.21 -17.22
CA GLN A 45 5.81 1.99 -15.78
C GLN A 45 7.05 2.42 -14.96
N PHE A 46 8.20 2.65 -15.62
CA PHE A 46 9.44 3.03 -14.95
C PHE A 46 9.41 4.50 -14.52
N ASP A 47 9.30 4.75 -13.21
CA ASP A 47 9.49 6.07 -12.61
C ASP A 47 10.92 6.20 -12.08
N ALA A 48 11.72 7.08 -12.68
CA ALA A 48 13.09 7.36 -12.23
C ALA A 48 13.14 7.95 -10.80
N GLY A 49 12.09 8.66 -10.37
CA GLY A 49 11.97 9.21 -9.02
C GLY A 49 11.46 8.22 -7.97
N ASN A 50 10.87 7.10 -8.40
CA ASN A 50 10.27 6.08 -7.54
C ASN A 50 10.41 4.68 -8.16
N ILE A 51 11.64 4.17 -8.19
CA ILE A 51 11.97 2.85 -8.73
C ILE A 51 11.34 1.74 -7.88
N ILE A 52 11.22 1.98 -6.57
CA ILE A 52 10.69 1.04 -5.57
C ILE A 52 10.24 1.85 -4.36
N ALA A 53 9.12 1.49 -3.75
CA ALA A 53 8.61 2.18 -2.57
C ALA A 53 9.38 1.75 -1.31
N ASP A 54 9.58 2.67 -0.35
CA ASP A 54 10.23 2.35 0.94
C ASP A 54 9.53 1.21 1.68
N GLY A 55 8.19 1.17 1.65
CA GLY A 55 7.39 0.10 2.26
C GLY A 55 7.56 -1.28 1.60
N VAL A 56 7.98 -1.34 0.33
CA VAL A 56 8.31 -2.60 -0.37
C VAL A 56 9.78 -2.97 -0.17
N PHE A 57 10.68 -1.99 -0.16
CA PHE A 57 12.12 -2.24 -0.01
C PHE A 57 12.49 -2.71 1.41
N TYR A 58 11.93 -2.04 2.41
CA TYR A 58 12.26 -2.24 3.83
C TYR A 58 11.25 -3.13 4.57
N ALA A 59 10.78 -4.20 3.90
CA ALA A 59 9.82 -5.18 4.44
C ALA A 59 10.53 -6.51 4.80
N PRO A 60 11.09 -6.68 6.01
CA PRO A 60 11.92 -7.84 6.38
C PRO A 60 11.24 -9.22 6.39
N SER A 61 9.91 -9.27 6.23
CA SER A 61 9.11 -10.49 6.39
C SER A 61 8.30 -10.86 5.15
N THR A 62 8.63 -10.30 3.98
CA THR A 62 7.90 -10.54 2.72
C THR A 62 8.01 -11.98 2.22
N MET A 63 9.13 -12.67 2.49
CA MET A 63 9.25 -14.11 2.21
C MET A 63 9.91 -14.85 3.38
N ASP A 64 9.41 -16.04 3.67
CA ASP A 64 10.10 -17.02 4.52
C ASP A 64 11.09 -17.90 3.71
N ALA A 65 11.88 -18.72 4.41
CA ALA A 65 12.90 -19.55 3.79
C ALA A 65 12.33 -20.64 2.86
N GLY A 66 11.11 -21.14 3.11
CA GLY A 66 10.42 -22.08 2.24
C GLY A 66 9.98 -21.41 0.94
N GLN A 67 9.41 -20.21 1.02
CA GLN A 67 9.02 -19.40 -0.13
C GLN A 67 10.24 -18.99 -0.97
N VAL A 68 11.34 -18.56 -0.34
CA VAL A 68 12.60 -18.26 -1.05
C VAL A 68 13.15 -19.53 -1.70
N GLN A 69 13.14 -20.68 -1.01
CA GLN A 69 13.61 -21.94 -1.59
C GLN A 69 12.78 -22.39 -2.79
N ALA A 70 11.44 -22.27 -2.72
CA ALA A 70 10.55 -22.57 -3.83
C ALA A 70 10.83 -21.67 -5.06
N PHE A 71 11.04 -20.37 -4.82
CA PHE A 71 11.42 -19.42 -5.86
C PHE A 71 12.78 -19.76 -6.51
N LEU A 72 13.79 -20.09 -5.70
CA LEU A 72 15.10 -20.53 -6.20
C LEU A 72 15.01 -21.84 -6.99
N ASN A 73 14.18 -22.79 -6.56
CA ASN A 73 13.93 -24.04 -7.29
C ASN A 73 13.30 -23.76 -8.67
N GLN A 74 12.38 -22.80 -8.77
CA GLN A 74 11.72 -22.42 -10.01
C GLN A 74 12.66 -21.67 -10.96
N GLN A 75 13.28 -20.57 -10.52
CA GLN A 75 14.15 -19.74 -11.36
C GLN A 75 15.47 -20.45 -11.72
N GLY A 76 15.96 -21.30 -10.83
CA GLY A 76 17.16 -22.12 -11.00
C GLY A 76 16.91 -23.52 -11.57
N ALA A 77 15.71 -23.82 -12.08
CA ALA A 77 15.32 -25.17 -12.51
C ALA A 77 16.26 -25.76 -13.60
N GLY A 78 16.75 -24.91 -14.51
CA GLY A 78 17.71 -25.31 -15.56
C GLY A 78 19.18 -25.34 -15.13
N CYS A 79 19.47 -25.20 -13.83
CA CYS A 79 20.85 -25.21 -13.34
C CYS A 79 21.39 -26.63 -13.09
N VAL A 80 22.65 -26.82 -13.45
CA VAL A 80 23.50 -27.96 -13.05
C VAL A 80 24.77 -27.43 -12.37
N ALA A 81 25.36 -28.24 -11.48
CA ALA A 81 26.57 -27.84 -10.76
C ALA A 81 27.72 -27.44 -11.70
N GLY A 82 28.40 -26.34 -11.35
CA GLY A 82 29.62 -25.86 -12.02
C GLY A 82 30.84 -26.09 -11.13
N GLU A 83 31.68 -25.06 -10.96
CA GLU A 83 32.69 -25.04 -9.88
C GLU A 83 32.02 -24.99 -8.50
N GLN A 84 30.78 -24.48 -8.46
CA GLN A 84 29.97 -24.35 -7.25
C GLN A 84 28.59 -24.99 -7.50
N PRO A 85 27.87 -25.39 -6.43
CA PRO A 85 26.48 -25.83 -6.53
C PRO A 85 25.57 -24.78 -7.18
N CYS A 86 24.43 -25.22 -7.69
CA CYS A 86 23.33 -24.31 -8.05
C CYS A 86 22.85 -23.54 -6.82
N LEU A 87 22.40 -22.28 -6.99
CA LEU A 87 21.99 -21.45 -5.85
C LEU A 87 20.87 -22.12 -5.03
N LYS A 88 19.95 -22.82 -5.71
CA LYS A 88 18.89 -23.62 -5.08
C LYS A 88 19.39 -24.79 -4.22
N ASP A 89 20.57 -25.34 -4.51
CA ASP A 89 21.18 -26.47 -3.79
C ASP A 89 22.36 -26.03 -2.90
N TYR A 90 22.71 -24.74 -2.91
CA TYR A 90 23.89 -24.21 -2.24
C TYR A 90 23.71 -24.19 -0.73
N ARG A 91 24.74 -24.68 -0.02
CA ARG A 91 24.87 -24.58 1.43
C ARG A 91 26.28 -24.12 1.82
N THR A 92 26.38 -23.32 2.87
CA THR A 92 27.66 -22.91 3.46
C THR A 92 27.53 -22.70 4.96
N ALA A 93 28.65 -22.76 5.69
CA ALA A 93 28.71 -22.25 7.05
C ALA A 93 28.64 -20.72 7.04
N THR A 94 28.05 -20.14 8.09
CA THR A 94 27.90 -18.69 8.27
C THR A 94 28.34 -18.25 9.67
N PRO A 95 28.95 -17.06 9.80
CA PRO A 95 29.27 -16.49 11.10
C PRO A 95 28.01 -15.93 11.76
N SER A 96 27.99 -15.91 13.09
CA SER A 96 27.06 -15.05 13.82
C SER A 96 27.55 -13.60 13.79
N MET A 97 26.64 -12.65 13.57
CA MET A 97 26.93 -11.22 13.60
C MET A 97 26.21 -10.57 14.79
N ALA A 98 26.92 -9.74 15.55
CA ALA A 98 26.30 -8.92 16.58
C ALA A 98 25.38 -7.86 15.94
N ALA A 99 24.35 -7.43 16.67
CA ALA A 99 23.52 -6.30 16.27
C ALA A 99 24.35 -5.01 16.25
N GLU A 100 24.14 -4.18 15.22
CA GLU A 100 24.77 -2.87 15.07
C GLU A 100 23.70 -1.79 15.08
N ALA A 101 23.79 -0.83 16.01
CA ALA A 101 22.74 0.15 16.25
C ALA A 101 22.37 0.94 14.98
N GLY A 102 21.08 0.94 14.64
CA GLY A 102 20.54 1.55 13.41
C GLY A 102 20.78 0.75 12.13
N LEU A 103 21.78 -0.12 12.08
CA LEU A 103 22.04 -1.01 10.94
C LEU A 103 21.39 -2.39 11.18
N CYS A 104 22.04 -3.48 10.79
CA CYS A 104 21.45 -4.80 10.93
C CYS A 104 21.40 -5.23 12.41
N GLY A 105 20.28 -5.83 12.81
CA GLY A 105 20.16 -6.60 14.04
C GLY A 105 21.03 -7.85 14.01
N ALA A 106 21.02 -8.60 15.13
CA ALA A 106 21.86 -9.78 15.27
C ALA A 106 21.50 -10.86 14.24
N TYR A 107 22.53 -11.49 13.67
CA TYR A 107 22.40 -12.65 12.78
C TYR A 107 22.93 -13.89 13.49
N SER A 108 22.11 -14.93 13.58
CA SER A 108 22.53 -16.23 14.11
C SER A 108 23.06 -17.11 12.98
N GLY A 109 24.38 -17.32 12.95
CA GLY A 109 25.04 -18.21 12.01
C GLY A 109 24.88 -19.69 12.37
N SER A 110 25.22 -20.57 11.44
CA SER A 110 25.28 -22.01 11.69
C SER A 110 26.37 -22.69 10.85
N GLY A 111 26.73 -23.94 11.19
CA GLY A 111 27.67 -24.74 10.40
C GLY A 111 27.19 -25.11 9.00
N SER A 112 25.89 -24.95 8.69
CA SER A 112 25.34 -25.13 7.35
C SER A 112 23.98 -24.45 7.21
N GLN A 113 23.89 -23.44 6.35
CA GLN A 113 22.63 -22.80 5.93
C GLN A 113 22.53 -22.83 4.41
N SER A 114 21.31 -23.00 3.89
CA SER A 114 21.02 -22.87 2.47
C SER A 114 21.05 -21.42 2.01
N ALA A 115 21.16 -21.21 0.70
CA ALA A 115 21.00 -19.86 0.13
C ALA A 115 19.67 -19.20 0.54
N ALA A 116 18.58 -19.98 0.62
CA ALA A 116 17.27 -19.48 1.02
C ALA A 116 17.20 -19.07 2.50
N GLU A 117 17.81 -19.87 3.39
CA GLU A 117 17.96 -19.53 4.81
C GLU A 117 18.80 -18.25 4.97
N ILE A 118 19.90 -18.12 4.23
CA ILE A 118 20.78 -16.95 4.25
C ILE A 118 20.04 -15.68 3.76
N ILE A 119 19.37 -15.74 2.61
CA ILE A 119 18.58 -14.61 2.07
C ILE A 119 17.50 -14.17 3.07
N THR A 120 16.76 -15.13 3.63
CA THR A 120 15.69 -14.86 4.60
C THR A 120 16.23 -14.19 5.86
N ASN A 121 17.28 -14.76 6.45
CA ASN A 121 17.83 -14.29 7.71
C ASN A 121 18.60 -12.97 7.57
N VAL A 122 19.28 -12.73 6.43
CA VAL A 122 19.89 -11.42 6.12
C VAL A 122 18.82 -10.36 5.94
N GLY A 123 17.74 -10.66 5.20
CA GLY A 123 16.61 -9.75 5.03
C GLY A 123 15.97 -9.37 6.38
N ARG A 124 15.71 -10.36 7.23
CA ARG A 124 15.19 -10.15 8.59
C ARG A 124 16.13 -9.33 9.48
N ALA A 125 17.41 -9.69 9.53
CA ALA A 125 18.40 -8.98 10.34
C ALA A 125 18.58 -7.52 9.89
N CYS A 126 18.61 -7.27 8.58
CA CYS A 126 18.88 -5.94 8.02
C CYS A 126 17.61 -5.16 7.63
N GLY A 127 16.40 -5.60 7.98
CA GLY A 127 15.19 -4.85 7.63
C GLY A 127 14.91 -4.74 6.12
N ILE A 128 15.43 -5.66 5.29
CA ILE A 128 15.33 -5.64 3.82
C ILE A 128 14.44 -6.77 3.32
N ASN A 129 13.59 -6.48 2.33
CA ASN A 129 12.76 -7.47 1.65
C ASN A 129 13.60 -8.53 0.90
N GLN A 130 13.30 -9.81 1.12
CA GLN A 130 13.96 -10.95 0.47
C GLN A 130 13.86 -10.89 -1.07
N GLN A 131 12.77 -10.33 -1.61
CA GLN A 131 12.59 -10.10 -3.05
C GLN A 131 13.63 -9.12 -3.60
N VAL A 132 13.92 -8.03 -2.88
CA VAL A 132 14.98 -7.08 -3.23
C VAL A 132 16.35 -7.77 -3.26
N LEU A 133 16.64 -8.62 -2.28
CA LEU A 133 17.88 -9.39 -2.22
C LEU A 133 18.02 -10.37 -3.41
N LEU A 134 16.93 -11.05 -3.79
CA LEU A 134 16.88 -11.93 -4.97
C LEU A 134 17.10 -11.15 -6.27
N VAL A 135 16.44 -9.99 -6.44
CA VAL A 135 16.62 -9.11 -7.61
C VAL A 135 18.05 -8.58 -7.68
N LEU A 136 18.66 -8.22 -6.55
CA LEU A 136 20.05 -7.76 -6.50
C LEU A 136 21.01 -8.87 -6.97
N LEU A 137 20.90 -10.09 -6.42
CA LEU A 137 21.70 -11.24 -6.85
C LEU A 137 21.57 -11.52 -8.37
N GLN A 138 20.38 -11.33 -8.94
CA GLN A 138 20.15 -11.51 -10.37
C GLN A 138 20.72 -10.37 -11.22
N LYS A 139 20.54 -9.12 -10.80
CA LYS A 139 21.01 -7.93 -11.50
C LYS A 139 22.54 -7.91 -11.60
N GLU A 140 23.24 -8.24 -10.52
CA GLU A 140 24.68 -8.06 -10.41
C GLU A 140 25.47 -9.21 -11.03
N THR A 141 25.00 -10.47 -10.93
CA THR A 141 25.76 -11.64 -11.41
C THR A 141 24.94 -12.69 -12.17
N SER A 142 23.62 -12.45 -12.32
CA SER A 142 22.63 -13.44 -12.79
C SER A 142 22.64 -14.75 -12.00
N LEU A 143 23.03 -14.70 -10.71
CA LEU A 143 23.28 -15.91 -9.91
C LEU A 143 22.03 -16.75 -9.68
N VAL A 144 20.85 -16.12 -9.57
CA VAL A 144 19.57 -16.81 -9.32
C VAL A 144 19.18 -17.71 -10.49
N THR A 145 19.35 -17.25 -11.74
CA THR A 145 19.06 -18.04 -12.95
C THR A 145 20.31 -18.67 -13.58
N LYS A 146 21.44 -18.74 -12.86
CA LYS A 146 22.72 -19.19 -13.43
C LYS A 146 22.69 -20.69 -13.69
N THR A 147 22.92 -21.10 -14.94
CA THR A 147 22.84 -22.51 -15.32
C THR A 147 24.08 -23.34 -14.95
N ARG A 148 25.24 -22.70 -14.81
CA ARG A 148 26.52 -23.30 -14.37
C ARG A 148 27.31 -22.28 -13.51
N PRO A 149 27.16 -22.27 -12.18
CA PRO A 149 27.79 -21.27 -11.32
C PRO A 149 29.32 -21.46 -11.16
N THR A 150 30.04 -20.35 -11.08
CA THR A 150 31.48 -20.32 -10.75
C THR A 150 31.73 -19.78 -9.34
N THR A 151 32.92 -20.01 -8.81
CA THR A 151 33.40 -19.46 -7.54
C THR A 151 33.37 -17.93 -7.55
N SER A 152 33.66 -17.32 -8.70
CA SER A 152 33.56 -15.86 -8.91
C SER A 152 32.13 -15.34 -8.70
N ASN A 153 31.11 -16.08 -9.17
CA ASN A 153 29.71 -15.66 -8.99
C ASN A 153 29.31 -15.59 -7.51
N TYR A 154 29.76 -16.54 -6.67
CA TYR A 154 29.48 -16.50 -5.24
C TYR A 154 30.36 -15.50 -4.47
N ASN A 155 31.60 -15.29 -4.90
CA ASN A 155 32.50 -14.32 -4.28
C ASN A 155 32.10 -12.87 -4.53
N ARG A 156 31.36 -12.59 -5.62
CA ARG A 156 30.97 -11.24 -6.06
C ARG A 156 29.46 -11.10 -6.25
N ALA A 157 28.68 -11.92 -5.54
CA ALA A 157 27.25 -12.18 -5.80
C ALA A 157 26.38 -10.92 -5.91
N THR A 158 26.71 -9.85 -5.19
CA THR A 158 26.01 -8.54 -5.20
C THR A 158 26.91 -7.39 -5.68
N GLY A 159 28.13 -7.67 -6.15
CA GLY A 159 29.13 -6.64 -6.48
C GLY A 159 29.66 -5.85 -5.28
N PHE A 160 29.29 -6.18 -4.03
CA PHE A 160 29.71 -5.39 -2.88
C PHE A 160 31.23 -5.45 -2.68
N GLY A 161 31.86 -4.28 -2.57
CA GLY A 161 33.32 -4.18 -2.43
C GLY A 161 34.08 -4.34 -3.76
N CYS A 162 33.40 -4.34 -4.90
CA CYS A 162 33.99 -4.24 -6.23
C CYS A 162 33.90 -2.79 -6.74
N PRO A 163 34.98 -1.98 -6.69
CA PRO A 163 34.95 -0.65 -7.28
C PRO A 163 34.95 -0.72 -8.82
N ASP A 164 34.25 0.21 -9.48
CA ASP A 164 34.22 0.29 -10.96
C ASP A 164 35.58 0.72 -11.56
N THR A 165 36.36 1.51 -10.82
CA THR A 165 37.70 1.95 -11.21
C THR A 165 38.66 1.94 -10.03
N GLY A 166 39.93 1.64 -10.32
CA GLY A 166 41.06 1.75 -9.39
C GLY A 166 42.28 2.30 -10.13
N PRO A 167 43.40 2.55 -9.44
CA PRO A 167 44.63 3.02 -10.08
C PRO A 167 44.99 2.16 -11.30
N ASN A 168 45.30 2.78 -12.43
CA ASN A 168 45.63 2.11 -13.70
C ASN A 168 44.55 1.12 -14.20
N HIS A 169 43.27 1.39 -13.93
CA HIS A 169 42.13 0.50 -14.22
C HIS A 169 42.20 -0.89 -13.54
N THR A 170 43.05 -1.07 -12.52
CA THR A 170 43.25 -2.37 -11.82
C THR A 170 42.20 -2.63 -10.74
N ALA A 171 40.94 -2.25 -10.99
CA ALA A 171 39.87 -2.29 -10.00
C ALA A 171 39.58 -3.73 -9.53
N ASN A 172 40.15 -4.09 -8.38
CA ASN A 172 40.02 -5.40 -7.77
C ASN A 172 38.98 -5.35 -6.67
N CYS A 173 38.07 -6.33 -6.66
CA CYS A 173 37.16 -6.52 -5.54
C CYS A 173 37.95 -6.86 -4.28
N ASP A 174 37.60 -6.22 -3.16
CA ASP A 174 38.20 -6.50 -1.86
C ASP A 174 37.81 -7.92 -1.39
N ALA A 175 38.83 -8.77 -1.25
CA ALA A 175 38.67 -10.17 -0.88
C ALA A 175 38.08 -10.36 0.53
N ALA A 176 38.14 -9.33 1.40
CA ALA A 176 37.50 -9.35 2.71
C ALA A 176 35.96 -9.47 2.64
N TYR A 177 35.36 -9.19 1.48
CA TYR A 177 33.91 -9.33 1.26
C TYR A 177 33.52 -10.55 0.40
N TYR A 178 34.47 -11.42 0.05
CA TYR A 178 34.18 -12.64 -0.70
C TYR A 178 33.33 -13.64 0.11
N GLY A 179 32.57 -14.46 -0.61
CA GLY A 179 31.60 -15.43 -0.09
C GLY A 179 30.16 -14.92 -0.11
N PHE A 180 29.22 -15.82 -0.38
CA PHE A 180 27.79 -15.52 -0.57
C PHE A 180 27.17 -14.71 0.57
N PHE A 181 27.38 -15.18 1.80
CA PHE A 181 26.89 -14.52 3.02
C PHE A 181 27.45 -13.10 3.16
N ASN A 182 28.76 -12.92 2.96
CA ASN A 182 29.43 -11.62 3.11
C ASN A 182 28.91 -10.61 2.08
N GLN A 183 28.81 -11.01 0.82
CA GLN A 183 28.23 -10.19 -0.25
C GLN A 183 26.81 -9.72 0.09
N LEU A 184 25.94 -10.64 0.52
CA LEU A 184 24.54 -10.34 0.78
C LEU A 184 24.36 -9.49 2.05
N TYR A 185 25.01 -9.85 3.15
CA TYR A 185 24.93 -9.13 4.43
C TYR A 185 25.50 -7.71 4.30
N ARG A 186 26.64 -7.54 3.61
CA ARG A 186 27.27 -6.22 3.43
C ARG A 186 26.47 -5.33 2.49
N ALA A 187 25.90 -5.87 1.41
CA ALA A 187 24.99 -5.12 0.55
C ALA A 187 23.73 -4.65 1.29
N ALA A 188 23.05 -5.55 2.00
CA ALA A 188 21.87 -5.22 2.82
C ALA A 188 22.18 -4.15 3.87
N ARG A 189 23.29 -4.31 4.61
CA ARG A 189 23.81 -3.31 5.56
C ARG A 189 24.11 -1.95 4.90
N GLN A 190 24.59 -1.94 3.66
CA GLN A 190 24.92 -0.70 2.97
C GLN A 190 23.67 0.10 2.57
N TYR A 191 22.55 -0.55 2.25
CA TYR A 191 21.27 0.17 2.07
C TYR A 191 20.79 0.86 3.35
N LEU A 192 20.95 0.22 4.51
CA LEU A 192 20.67 0.88 5.79
C LEU A 192 21.58 2.10 6.06
N ARG A 193 22.85 2.04 5.63
CA ARG A 193 23.75 3.21 5.73
C ARG A 193 23.29 4.37 4.84
N TYR A 194 22.82 4.10 3.63
CA TYR A 194 22.21 5.13 2.77
C TYR A 194 20.98 5.74 3.45
N ARG A 195 20.06 4.91 3.96
CA ARG A 195 18.82 5.35 4.62
C ARG A 195 19.07 6.20 5.87
N ASN A 196 20.04 5.81 6.70
CA ASN A 196 20.29 6.43 8.00
C ASN A 196 21.23 7.65 7.94
N ASN A 197 21.99 7.79 6.85
CA ASN A 197 22.84 8.96 6.59
C ASN A 197 22.51 9.54 5.20
N PRO A 198 21.26 10.00 4.97
CA PRO A 198 20.76 10.33 3.63
C PRO A 198 21.47 11.54 3.01
N THR A 199 22.10 12.39 3.81
CA THR A 199 22.89 13.55 3.35
C THR A 199 24.36 13.23 3.11
N GLY A 200 24.86 12.07 3.56
CA GLY A 200 26.26 11.65 3.43
C GLY A 200 26.61 10.97 2.11
N TYR A 201 25.67 10.91 1.16
CA TYR A 201 25.83 10.24 -0.14
C TYR A 201 25.36 11.15 -1.29
N GLY A 202 25.76 10.79 -2.52
CA GLY A 202 25.60 11.65 -3.70
C GLY A 202 24.16 11.88 -4.14
N TYR A 203 23.28 10.88 -3.95
CA TYR A 203 21.87 10.97 -4.32
C TYR A 203 20.97 10.92 -3.07
N GLN A 204 19.99 11.83 -3.00
CA GLN A 204 19.20 12.09 -1.79
C GLN A 204 17.70 12.19 -2.13
N ALA A 205 16.85 11.61 -1.28
CA ALA A 205 15.40 11.73 -1.42
C ALA A 205 14.87 13.12 -1.04
N GLY A 206 13.65 13.46 -1.48
CA GLY A 206 12.97 14.72 -1.19
C GLY A 206 13.46 15.92 -2.00
N ARG A 207 14.28 15.71 -3.03
CA ARG A 207 14.85 16.78 -3.86
C ARG A 207 15.13 16.33 -5.30
N VAL A 208 15.32 17.31 -6.17
CA VAL A 208 15.86 17.10 -7.52
C VAL A 208 17.36 16.78 -7.42
N ASN A 209 17.77 15.73 -8.13
CA ASN A 209 19.13 15.25 -8.26
C ASN A 209 19.52 15.24 -9.74
N SER A 210 20.77 15.59 -10.06
CA SER A 210 21.32 15.46 -11.41
C SER A 210 21.99 14.09 -11.54
N ILE A 211 21.40 13.17 -12.31
CA ILE A 211 21.85 11.77 -12.40
C ILE A 211 22.37 11.49 -13.82
N LEU A 212 23.61 11.01 -13.93
CA LEU A 212 24.23 10.68 -15.22
C LEU A 212 23.50 9.51 -15.92
N TYR A 213 23.45 9.55 -17.25
CA TYR A 213 22.96 8.41 -18.03
C TYR A 213 23.97 7.27 -18.12
N ASN A 214 25.28 7.59 -18.07
CA ASN A 214 26.39 6.68 -18.34
C ASN A 214 27.66 7.18 -17.61
N PRO A 215 28.66 6.30 -17.31
CA PRO A 215 29.97 6.74 -16.83
C PRO A 215 30.66 7.76 -17.74
N ASN A 216 30.42 7.67 -19.07
CA ASN A 216 30.83 8.69 -20.03
C ASN A 216 29.97 9.95 -19.86
N THR A 217 30.54 11.00 -19.26
CA THR A 217 29.84 12.26 -18.99
C THR A 217 29.37 12.99 -20.26
N ALA A 218 29.93 12.69 -21.44
CA ALA A 218 29.46 13.22 -22.71
C ALA A 218 28.03 12.75 -23.07
N CYS A 219 27.54 11.67 -22.44
CA CYS A 219 26.16 11.22 -22.57
C CYS A 219 25.14 12.10 -21.81
N GLY A 220 25.60 13.00 -20.94
CA GLY A 220 24.75 13.91 -20.18
C GLY A 220 24.07 13.28 -18.96
N SER A 221 23.03 13.96 -18.47
CA SER A 221 22.29 13.61 -17.24
C SER A 221 20.80 13.93 -17.35
N ALA A 222 20.00 13.35 -16.44
CA ALA A 222 18.61 13.74 -16.20
C ALA A 222 18.48 14.48 -14.86
N GLN A 223 17.51 15.38 -14.76
CA GLN A 223 17.05 15.93 -13.48
C GLN A 223 15.92 15.04 -12.94
N VAL A 224 16.14 14.42 -11.79
CA VAL A 224 15.22 13.44 -11.19
C VAL A 224 14.85 13.87 -9.77
N TYR A 225 13.57 14.12 -9.53
CA TYR A 225 13.07 14.28 -8.16
C TYR A 225 12.95 12.89 -7.51
N ILE A 226 13.88 12.56 -6.60
CA ILE A 226 13.87 11.26 -5.92
C ILE A 226 12.87 11.33 -4.77
N GLN A 227 11.82 10.51 -4.84
CA GLN A 227 10.66 10.58 -3.94
C GLN A 227 10.91 9.89 -2.59
N ASN A 228 11.77 8.86 -2.53
CA ASN A 228 11.93 8.00 -1.35
C ASN A 228 13.37 7.47 -1.14
N GLN A 229 13.64 6.93 0.05
CA GLN A 229 14.99 6.55 0.48
C GLN A 229 15.52 5.28 -0.21
N ALA A 230 14.65 4.34 -0.56
CA ALA A 230 14.99 3.12 -1.30
C ALA A 230 15.48 3.46 -2.71
N THR A 231 14.78 4.36 -3.41
CA THR A 231 15.19 4.86 -4.73
C THR A 231 16.51 5.63 -4.65
N ALA A 232 16.70 6.48 -3.63
CA ALA A 232 18.01 7.12 -3.38
C ALA A 232 19.11 6.07 -3.13
N GLY A 233 18.82 5.03 -2.34
CA GLY A 233 19.73 3.92 -2.07
C GLY A 233 20.13 3.16 -3.33
N LEU A 234 19.19 2.89 -4.25
CA LEU A 234 19.48 2.24 -5.53
C LEU A 234 20.44 3.06 -6.40
N TYR A 235 20.22 4.38 -6.51
CA TYR A 235 21.17 5.24 -7.23
C TYR A 235 22.53 5.34 -6.51
N ASN A 236 22.58 5.34 -5.18
CA ASN A 236 23.85 5.30 -4.44
C ASN A 236 24.58 3.95 -4.55
N TYR A 237 23.88 2.85 -4.88
CA TYR A 237 24.46 1.53 -5.13
C TYR A 237 24.84 1.31 -6.61
N THR A 238 24.11 1.90 -7.55
CA THR A 238 24.34 1.76 -8.99
C THR A 238 24.02 3.09 -9.71
N PRO A 239 25.04 3.94 -9.94
CA PRO A 239 24.83 5.38 -10.06
C PRO A 239 24.46 5.91 -11.46
N TYR A 240 23.49 5.29 -12.14
CA TYR A 240 23.00 5.76 -13.45
C TYR A 240 21.47 5.64 -13.63
N VAL A 241 20.89 6.61 -14.34
CA VAL A 241 19.49 6.58 -14.81
C VAL A 241 19.45 6.07 -16.26
N PRO A 242 18.53 5.17 -16.65
CA PRO A 242 18.43 4.75 -18.05
C PRO A 242 18.03 5.93 -18.95
N ASN A 243 18.64 6.00 -20.14
CA ASN A 243 18.26 6.96 -21.16
C ASN A 243 17.06 6.46 -22.00
N ALA A 244 16.58 7.29 -22.93
CA ALA A 244 15.45 6.96 -23.79
C ALA A 244 15.67 5.67 -24.62
N ALA A 245 16.89 5.42 -25.10
CA ALA A 245 17.21 4.20 -25.85
C ALA A 245 17.14 2.94 -24.97
N ALA A 246 17.68 2.99 -23.75
CA ALA A 246 17.60 1.92 -22.77
C ALA A 246 16.15 1.61 -22.36
N LEU A 247 15.27 2.63 -22.29
CA LEU A 247 13.86 2.46 -22.00
C LEU A 247 13.09 1.90 -23.22
N ALA A 248 13.33 2.43 -24.43
CA ALA A 248 12.69 1.96 -25.65
C ALA A 248 12.96 0.47 -25.93
N ASN A 249 14.18 -0.02 -25.66
CA ASN A 249 14.51 -1.45 -25.70
C ASN A 249 14.59 -2.06 -24.29
N PHE A 250 13.46 -2.08 -23.58
CA PHE A 250 13.40 -2.36 -22.14
C PHE A 250 14.00 -3.72 -21.70
N TYR A 251 13.85 -4.76 -22.53
CA TYR A 251 14.42 -6.09 -22.27
C TYR A 251 15.78 -6.31 -22.94
N GLY A 252 16.14 -5.48 -23.92
CA GLY A 252 17.38 -5.60 -24.70
C GLY A 252 18.40 -4.50 -24.39
N THR A 253 19.20 -4.20 -25.40
CA THR A 253 20.28 -3.20 -25.39
C THR A 253 19.82 -1.89 -26.05
N GLY A 254 20.17 -0.76 -25.45
CA GLY A 254 20.04 0.54 -26.09
C GLY A 254 21.31 0.93 -26.86
N ASP A 255 21.60 2.23 -26.86
CA ASP A 255 22.78 2.85 -27.48
C ASP A 255 24.03 2.83 -26.57
N SER A 256 25.12 3.48 -27.01
CA SER A 256 26.37 3.61 -26.25
C SER A 256 26.25 4.46 -24.97
N CYS A 257 25.18 5.23 -24.83
CA CYS A 257 24.88 6.04 -23.65
C CYS A 257 23.89 5.38 -22.69
N SER A 258 23.46 4.16 -23.00
CA SER A 258 22.51 3.40 -22.20
C SER A 258 23.16 2.83 -20.95
N SER A 259 22.44 2.92 -19.83
CA SER A 259 22.74 2.21 -18.59
C SER A 259 21.57 1.33 -18.18
N TYR A 260 21.89 0.21 -17.53
CA TYR A 260 20.92 -0.87 -17.33
C TYR A 260 20.65 -1.20 -15.88
N GLY A 261 21.45 -0.72 -14.92
CA GLY A 261 21.38 -1.13 -13.52
C GLY A 261 19.99 -0.94 -12.90
N ASN A 262 19.52 0.30 -12.83
CA ASN A 262 18.24 0.63 -12.22
C ASN A 262 17.03 0.19 -13.07
N ARG A 263 17.16 0.23 -14.40
CA ARG A 263 16.18 -0.35 -15.34
C ARG A 263 15.99 -1.85 -15.09
N ASN A 264 17.08 -2.60 -15.00
CA ASN A 264 17.04 -4.04 -14.78
C ASN A 264 16.57 -4.37 -13.36
N PHE A 265 16.92 -3.58 -12.34
CA PHE A 265 16.34 -3.76 -11.00
C PHE A 265 14.81 -3.68 -11.06
N PHE A 266 14.27 -2.58 -11.59
CA PHE A 266 12.82 -2.37 -11.72
C PHE A 266 12.16 -3.51 -12.52
N ARG A 267 12.71 -3.83 -13.70
CA ARG A 267 12.16 -4.83 -14.60
C ARG A 267 12.16 -6.22 -13.99
N ILE A 268 13.30 -6.67 -13.44
CA ILE A 268 13.41 -8.00 -12.81
C ILE A 268 12.50 -8.08 -11.58
N PHE A 269 12.39 -7.02 -10.77
CA PHE A 269 11.44 -7.00 -9.65
C PHE A 269 9.99 -7.09 -10.16
N SER A 270 9.63 -6.31 -11.17
CA SER A 270 8.28 -6.30 -11.76
C SER A 270 7.89 -7.66 -12.35
N ASP A 271 8.79 -8.27 -13.12
CA ASP A 271 8.60 -9.58 -13.75
C ASP A 271 8.43 -10.67 -12.67
N TRP A 272 9.26 -10.66 -11.61
CA TRP A 272 9.32 -11.72 -10.60
C TRP A 272 8.38 -11.55 -9.40
N PHE A 273 8.08 -10.32 -8.99
CA PHE A 273 7.32 -10.02 -7.77
C PHE A 273 6.12 -9.09 -7.97
N GLY A 274 6.04 -8.39 -9.10
CA GLY A 274 5.00 -7.38 -9.39
C GLY A 274 5.53 -5.97 -9.15
N ASP A 275 4.68 -4.95 -9.32
CA ASP A 275 5.11 -3.55 -9.28
C ASP A 275 5.92 -3.23 -7.99
N PRO A 276 7.19 -2.81 -8.10
CA PRO A 276 8.03 -2.51 -6.94
C PRO A 276 7.53 -1.32 -6.10
N ARG A 277 6.56 -0.55 -6.59
CA ARG A 277 5.90 0.52 -5.83
C ARG A 277 4.80 -0.03 -4.91
N GLY A 278 4.45 -1.31 -5.06
CA GLY A 278 3.49 -2.04 -4.24
C GLY A 278 2.14 -2.24 -4.93
N SER A 279 1.15 -2.69 -4.16
CA SER A 279 -0.23 -2.74 -4.63
C SER A 279 -0.97 -1.49 -4.16
N GLU A 280 -1.80 -0.91 -5.04
CA GLU A 280 -2.74 0.16 -4.65
C GLU A 280 -4.00 -0.42 -3.95
N ALA A 281 -4.16 -1.75 -3.94
CA ALA A 281 -5.29 -2.45 -3.33
C ALA A 281 -5.56 -2.08 -1.84
N PRO A 282 -4.55 -1.90 -0.95
CA PRO A 282 -4.76 -1.45 0.42
C PRO A 282 -5.51 -0.12 0.51
N ILE A 283 -5.21 0.80 -0.41
CA ILE A 283 -5.81 2.15 -0.48
C ILE A 283 -7.26 2.05 -0.92
N VAL A 284 -7.56 1.23 -1.94
CA VAL A 284 -8.93 0.98 -2.38
C VAL A 284 -9.75 0.34 -1.26
N LYS A 285 -9.21 -0.68 -0.57
CA LYS A 285 -9.88 -1.34 0.56
C LYS A 285 -10.21 -0.34 1.68
N LYS A 286 -9.23 0.46 2.13
CA LYS A 286 -9.45 1.43 3.20
C LYS A 286 -10.45 2.53 2.79
N LEU A 287 -10.39 3.02 1.55
CA LEU A 287 -11.35 4.02 1.06
C LEU A 287 -12.79 3.50 1.04
N TYR A 288 -13.02 2.26 0.63
CA TYR A 288 -14.35 1.65 0.69
C TYR A 288 -14.81 1.45 2.14
N ALA A 289 -13.93 1.01 3.04
CA ALA A 289 -14.26 0.87 4.45
C ALA A 289 -14.63 2.21 5.10
N ASP A 290 -13.80 3.25 4.93
CA ASP A 290 -13.98 4.55 5.59
C ASP A 290 -15.13 5.39 4.97
N LEU A 291 -15.36 5.29 3.66
CA LEU A 291 -16.39 6.10 2.97
C LEU A 291 -17.72 5.38 2.83
N LEU A 292 -17.72 4.07 2.58
CA LEU A 292 -18.93 3.28 2.28
C LEU A 292 -19.29 2.27 3.37
N GLY A 293 -18.46 2.10 4.40
CA GLY A 293 -18.74 1.20 5.53
C GLY A 293 -18.73 -0.28 5.17
N ARG A 294 -18.11 -0.66 4.05
CA ARG A 294 -18.08 -2.04 3.54
C ARG A 294 -16.78 -2.36 2.81
N GLU A 295 -16.56 -3.64 2.53
CA GLU A 295 -15.50 -4.07 1.62
C GLU A 295 -15.83 -3.73 0.16
N VAL A 296 -14.77 -3.54 -0.61
CA VAL A 296 -14.81 -3.42 -2.07
C VAL A 296 -14.94 -4.81 -2.68
N ASP A 297 -15.79 -4.94 -3.70
CA ASP A 297 -15.97 -6.21 -4.41
C ASP A 297 -14.72 -6.54 -5.26
N PRO A 298 -14.47 -7.81 -5.63
CA PRO A 298 -13.27 -8.19 -6.38
C PRO A 298 -13.09 -7.47 -7.71
N SER A 299 -14.18 -7.10 -8.40
CA SER A 299 -14.10 -6.41 -9.70
C SER A 299 -13.78 -4.93 -9.55
N GLY A 300 -14.43 -4.25 -8.60
CA GLY A 300 -14.10 -2.88 -8.21
C GLY A 300 -12.66 -2.77 -7.70
N LEU A 301 -12.21 -3.74 -6.89
CA LEU A 301 -10.85 -3.76 -6.37
C LEU A 301 -9.82 -3.86 -7.49
N ALA A 302 -10.01 -4.79 -8.43
CA ALA A 302 -9.12 -4.95 -9.58
C ALA A 302 -9.08 -3.68 -10.46
N THR A 303 -10.25 -3.09 -10.73
CA THR A 303 -10.39 -1.88 -11.56
C THR A 303 -9.68 -0.69 -10.92
N TRP A 304 -10.04 -0.33 -9.69
CA TRP A 304 -9.45 0.83 -9.00
C TRP A 304 -7.96 0.66 -8.73
N THR A 305 -7.51 -0.55 -8.40
CA THR A 305 -6.07 -0.82 -8.22
C THR A 305 -5.30 -0.59 -9.52
N ASN A 306 -5.87 -0.97 -10.67
CA ASN A 306 -5.22 -0.77 -11.97
C ASN A 306 -5.28 0.68 -12.44
N ASP A 307 -6.37 1.40 -12.19
CA ASP A 307 -6.47 2.83 -12.51
C ASP A 307 -5.46 3.67 -11.71
N LEU A 308 -5.37 3.45 -10.39
CA LEU A 308 -4.40 4.13 -9.54
C LEU A 308 -2.95 3.84 -10.01
N ARG A 309 -2.64 2.60 -10.39
CA ARG A 309 -1.35 2.22 -11.01
C ARG A 309 -1.11 2.92 -12.36
N ALA A 310 -2.17 3.19 -13.13
CA ALA A 310 -2.12 3.90 -14.40
C ALA A 310 -2.01 5.44 -14.24
N GLY A 311 -2.00 5.94 -13.01
CA GLY A 311 -1.82 7.36 -12.71
C GLY A 311 -3.11 8.13 -12.38
N ARG A 312 -4.27 7.45 -12.26
CA ARG A 312 -5.47 8.08 -11.66
C ARG A 312 -5.15 8.53 -10.24
N SER A 313 -5.56 9.74 -9.87
CA SER A 313 -5.28 10.26 -8.54
C SER A 313 -6.16 9.61 -7.47
N GLN A 314 -5.62 9.48 -6.26
CA GLN A 314 -6.37 9.00 -5.09
C GLN A 314 -7.56 9.92 -4.76
N SER A 315 -7.38 11.24 -4.93
CA SER A 315 -8.45 12.24 -4.80
C SER A 315 -9.58 12.04 -5.81
N GLU A 316 -9.28 11.63 -7.05
CA GLU A 316 -10.30 11.30 -8.05
C GLU A 316 -11.11 10.06 -7.63
N LEU A 317 -10.46 9.02 -7.08
CA LEU A 317 -11.16 7.88 -6.49
C LEU A 317 -12.07 8.30 -5.31
N VAL A 318 -11.56 9.12 -4.38
CA VAL A 318 -12.40 9.69 -3.29
C VAL A 318 -13.60 10.43 -3.87
N ARG A 319 -13.41 11.26 -4.91
CA ARG A 319 -14.48 11.99 -5.58
C ARG A 319 -15.49 11.07 -6.26
N THR A 320 -15.07 9.99 -6.91
CA THR A 320 -16.00 8.99 -7.49
C THR A 320 -16.79 8.26 -6.41
N LEU A 321 -16.16 7.84 -5.31
CA LEU A 321 -16.88 7.17 -4.22
C LEU A 321 -17.88 8.13 -3.55
N THR A 322 -17.48 9.36 -3.24
CA THR A 322 -18.34 10.37 -2.59
C THR A 322 -19.46 10.92 -3.48
N SER A 323 -19.35 10.82 -4.80
CA SER A 323 -20.42 11.15 -5.75
C SER A 323 -21.35 9.96 -6.05
N SER A 324 -21.08 8.76 -5.53
CA SER A 324 -21.95 7.60 -5.70
C SER A 324 -23.30 7.78 -4.99
N THR A 325 -24.34 7.14 -5.54
CA THR A 325 -25.66 7.05 -4.87
C THR A 325 -25.56 6.37 -3.50
N GLU A 326 -24.64 5.41 -3.34
CA GLU A 326 -24.38 4.73 -2.08
C GLU A 326 -23.89 5.69 -1.00
N TYR A 327 -22.85 6.49 -1.29
CA TYR A 327 -22.34 7.49 -0.35
C TYR A 327 -23.39 8.54 0.01
N ARG A 328 -24.13 9.03 -0.99
CA ARG A 328 -25.23 9.99 -0.81
C ARG A 328 -26.29 9.45 0.15
N THR A 329 -26.74 8.21 -0.07
CA THR A 329 -27.68 7.52 0.84
C THR A 329 -27.12 7.38 2.24
N LEU A 330 -25.88 6.91 2.41
CA LEU A 330 -25.25 6.76 3.73
C LEU A 330 -25.20 8.09 4.50
N ARG A 331 -24.84 9.19 3.84
CA ARG A 331 -24.79 10.53 4.46
C ARG A 331 -26.17 11.09 4.81
N VAL A 332 -27.19 10.86 3.97
CA VAL A 332 -28.57 11.21 4.30
C VAL A 332 -29.06 10.41 5.52
N VAL A 333 -28.90 9.08 5.51
CA VAL A 333 -29.26 8.20 6.65
C VAL A 333 -28.54 8.64 7.93
N GLN A 334 -27.25 8.97 7.83
CA GLN A 334 -26.46 9.50 8.95
C GLN A 334 -27.02 10.83 9.47
N ALA A 335 -27.42 11.76 8.60
CA ALA A 335 -28.05 13.02 9.00
C ALA A 335 -29.36 12.80 9.79
N TYR A 336 -30.23 11.88 9.37
CA TYR A 336 -31.44 11.53 10.12
C TYR A 336 -31.11 10.99 11.53
N ARG A 337 -30.13 10.09 11.63
CA ARG A 337 -29.72 9.47 12.91
C ARG A 337 -29.00 10.44 13.86
N GLU A 338 -28.12 11.29 13.33
CA GLU A 338 -27.31 12.22 14.13
C GLU A 338 -28.08 13.46 14.56
N VAL A 339 -28.86 14.05 13.64
CA VAL A 339 -29.58 15.32 13.86
C VAL A 339 -30.98 15.07 14.40
N LEU A 340 -31.77 14.21 13.74
CA LEU A 340 -33.18 13.98 14.06
C LEU A 340 -33.40 12.75 14.98
N ARG A 341 -32.34 12.04 15.37
CA ARG A 341 -32.38 10.90 16.31
C ARG A 341 -33.35 9.77 15.92
N ARG A 342 -33.60 9.59 14.61
CA ARG A 342 -34.47 8.55 14.07
C ARG A 342 -33.92 7.93 12.79
N GLU A 343 -34.53 6.83 12.36
CA GLU A 343 -34.35 6.32 11.01
C GLU A 343 -35.05 7.21 9.97
N PRO A 344 -34.54 7.25 8.73
CA PRO A 344 -35.22 7.90 7.63
C PRO A 344 -36.58 7.24 7.34
N ASP A 345 -37.58 8.08 7.10
CA ASP A 345 -38.79 7.69 6.39
C ASP A 345 -38.51 7.54 4.87
N PRO A 346 -39.39 6.87 4.08
CA PRO A 346 -39.14 6.59 2.67
C PRO A 346 -38.84 7.81 1.78
N HIS A 347 -39.14 9.05 2.19
CA HIS A 347 -38.81 10.25 1.42
C HIS A 347 -37.32 10.62 1.45
N TYR A 348 -36.47 9.87 2.15
CA TYR A 348 -35.01 10.03 2.05
C TYR A 348 -34.49 9.87 0.61
N VAL A 349 -35.23 9.19 -0.27
CA VAL A 349 -34.88 9.08 -1.69
C VAL A 349 -34.95 10.41 -2.43
N ASP A 350 -35.81 11.35 -2.00
CA ASP A 350 -35.86 12.71 -2.55
C ASP A 350 -34.62 13.51 -2.17
N TRP A 351 -34.11 13.35 -0.94
CA TRP A 351 -32.80 13.92 -0.56
C TRP A 351 -31.68 13.40 -1.46
N VAL A 352 -31.60 12.09 -1.67
CA VAL A 352 -30.58 11.49 -2.55
C VAL A 352 -30.70 12.00 -3.98
N ARG A 353 -31.93 12.16 -4.49
CA ARG A 353 -32.21 12.72 -5.82
C ARG A 353 -31.83 14.20 -5.93
N TRP A 354 -32.19 15.04 -4.95
CA TRP A 354 -31.78 16.45 -4.94
C TRP A 354 -30.25 16.62 -4.88
N ILE A 355 -29.54 15.71 -4.21
CA ILE A 355 -28.07 15.69 -4.19
C ILE A 355 -27.46 15.16 -5.50
N GLN A 356 -28.18 14.30 -6.23
CA GLN A 356 -27.84 13.91 -7.60
C GLN A 356 -28.03 15.07 -8.60
N GLU A 357 -29.12 15.82 -8.45
CA GLU A 357 -29.51 16.98 -9.27
C GLU A 357 -28.67 18.25 -8.96
N GLY A 358 -27.88 18.25 -7.88
CA GLY A 358 -27.05 19.39 -7.46
C GLY A 358 -27.80 20.51 -6.73
N VAL A 359 -29.02 20.23 -6.26
CA VAL A 359 -29.85 21.16 -5.47
C VAL A 359 -29.33 21.30 -4.04
N TYR A 360 -28.76 20.22 -3.50
CA TYR A 360 -28.08 20.19 -2.20
C TYR A 360 -26.78 19.39 -2.29
N THR A 361 -25.83 19.69 -1.41
CA THR A 361 -24.69 18.83 -1.11
C THR A 361 -25.05 17.79 -0.04
N VAL A 362 -24.25 16.72 0.08
CA VAL A 362 -24.43 15.68 1.12
C VAL A 362 -24.35 16.21 2.56
N ASP A 363 -23.70 17.36 2.78
CA ASP A 363 -23.46 17.92 4.12
C ASP A 363 -24.44 19.05 4.48
N GLU A 364 -25.06 19.69 3.48
CA GLU A 364 -26.18 20.62 3.70
C GLU A 364 -27.42 19.94 4.26
N VAL A 365 -27.58 18.62 4.09
CA VAL A 365 -28.72 17.88 4.67
C VAL A 365 -28.77 18.04 6.19
N GLN A 366 -27.62 17.96 6.87
CA GLN A 366 -27.54 18.21 8.32
C GLN A 366 -27.95 19.65 8.64
N PHE A 367 -27.41 20.63 7.91
CA PHE A 367 -27.76 22.04 8.05
C PHE A 367 -29.26 22.30 7.88
N VAL A 368 -29.92 21.67 6.90
CA VAL A 368 -31.38 21.79 6.72
C VAL A 368 -32.14 21.12 7.87
N PHE A 369 -31.69 19.99 8.39
CA PHE A 369 -32.35 19.33 9.54
C PHE A 369 -32.28 20.17 10.81
N TYR A 370 -31.15 20.85 11.08
CA TYR A 370 -31.02 21.73 12.25
C TYR A 370 -31.98 22.94 12.25
N ARG A 371 -32.56 23.31 11.10
CA ARG A 371 -33.57 24.38 10.99
C ARG A 371 -35.01 23.87 10.85
N THR A 372 -35.27 22.58 11.07
CA THR A 372 -36.63 22.00 11.04
C THR A 372 -37.38 22.23 12.34
N GLU A 373 -38.72 22.20 12.26
CA GLU A 373 -39.59 22.12 13.43
C GLU A 373 -39.28 20.88 14.28
N GLU A 374 -38.99 19.73 13.66
CA GLU A 374 -38.64 18.49 14.37
C GLU A 374 -37.42 18.68 15.30
N PHE A 375 -36.33 19.26 14.79
CA PHE A 375 -35.16 19.57 15.62
C PHE A 375 -35.43 20.69 16.63
N TYR A 376 -36.31 21.66 16.32
CA TYR A 376 -36.75 22.68 17.29
C TYR A 376 -37.53 22.09 18.47
N LEU A 377 -38.41 21.11 18.21
CA LEU A 377 -39.13 20.36 19.25
C LEU A 377 -38.18 19.48 20.09
N GLN A 378 -37.18 18.84 19.48
CA GLN A 378 -36.11 18.12 20.22
C GLN A 378 -35.32 19.04 21.15
N GLY A 379 -35.14 20.31 20.76
CA GLY A 379 -34.57 21.37 21.59
C GLY A 379 -35.47 21.89 22.72
N GLY A 380 -36.67 21.33 22.95
CA GLY A 380 -37.58 21.78 24.01
C GLY A 380 -38.62 22.83 23.58
N ALA A 381 -38.84 22.98 22.27
CA ALA A 381 -39.92 23.77 21.67
C ALA A 381 -39.94 25.28 22.03
N ASN A 382 -38.83 25.83 22.52
CA ASN A 382 -38.67 27.25 22.84
C ASN A 382 -37.29 27.77 22.40
N PRO A 383 -37.12 29.07 22.10
CA PRO A 383 -35.87 29.60 21.57
C PRO A 383 -34.66 29.40 22.50
N THR A 384 -34.87 29.48 23.82
CA THR A 384 -33.80 29.39 24.82
C THR A 384 -33.19 27.99 24.86
N ASP A 385 -34.02 26.95 24.92
CA ASP A 385 -33.53 25.57 24.98
C ASP A 385 -33.09 25.06 23.59
N TYR A 386 -33.68 25.58 22.50
CA TYR A 386 -33.18 25.39 21.14
C TYR A 386 -31.72 25.83 20.99
N VAL A 387 -31.38 27.04 21.47
CA VAL A 387 -30.00 27.55 21.40
C VAL A 387 -29.06 26.68 22.23
N LYS A 388 -29.45 26.27 23.44
CA LYS A 388 -28.64 25.34 24.25
C LYS A 388 -28.43 24.00 23.52
N HIS A 389 -29.46 23.47 22.87
CA HIS A 389 -29.40 22.21 22.14
C HIS A 389 -28.46 22.31 20.93
N MET A 390 -28.61 23.37 20.12
CA MET A 390 -27.73 23.68 18.99
C MET A 390 -26.25 23.74 19.41
N TYR A 391 -25.94 24.44 20.51
CA TYR A 391 -24.57 24.55 21.03
C TYR A 391 -23.98 23.19 21.46
N ARG A 392 -24.76 22.35 22.14
CA ARG A 392 -24.32 21.00 22.53
C ARG A 392 -24.00 20.12 21.31
N VAL A 393 -24.86 20.12 20.28
CA VAL A 393 -24.69 19.20 19.15
C VAL A 393 -23.70 19.68 18.09
N MET A 394 -23.59 21.00 17.86
CA MET A 394 -22.67 21.58 16.88
C MET A 394 -21.29 21.90 17.47
N LEU A 395 -21.25 22.44 18.70
CA LEU A 395 -20.04 22.98 19.33
C LEU A 395 -19.51 22.13 20.49
N ASN A 396 -20.21 21.07 20.90
CA ASN A 396 -19.84 20.21 22.02
C ASN A 396 -19.60 20.98 23.34
N ARG A 397 -20.33 22.09 23.55
CA ARG A 397 -20.29 22.91 24.77
C ARG A 397 -21.66 23.51 25.08
N GLU A 398 -21.79 24.10 26.27
CA GLU A 398 -22.94 24.94 26.60
C GLU A 398 -22.82 26.34 25.97
N ALA A 399 -23.97 26.94 25.68
CA ALA A 399 -24.07 28.35 25.33
C ALA A 399 -23.91 29.24 26.58
N SER A 400 -23.15 30.33 26.47
CA SER A 400 -23.10 31.35 27.51
C SER A 400 -24.42 32.13 27.61
N ALA A 401 -24.64 32.82 28.74
CA ALA A 401 -25.85 33.64 28.93
C ALA A 401 -26.01 34.74 27.86
N TRP A 402 -24.90 35.29 27.35
CA TRP A 402 -24.91 36.27 26.26
C TRP A 402 -25.28 35.63 24.92
N GLU A 403 -24.71 34.46 24.59
CA GLU A 403 -25.04 33.72 23.36
C GLU A 403 -26.52 33.30 23.34
N ILE A 404 -27.06 32.86 24.49
CA ILE A 404 -28.49 32.57 24.64
C ILE A 404 -29.31 33.83 24.37
N ALA A 405 -29.04 34.94 25.09
CA ALA A 405 -29.80 36.17 24.91
C ALA A 405 -29.77 36.67 23.45
N TYR A 406 -28.58 36.74 22.85
CA TYR A 406 -28.39 37.16 21.46
C TYR A 406 -29.16 36.28 20.46
N TRP A 407 -28.99 34.95 20.52
CA TRP A 407 -29.67 34.08 19.56
C TRP A 407 -31.18 33.99 19.79
N THR A 408 -31.67 34.09 21.04
CA THR A 408 -33.12 34.12 21.30
C THR A 408 -33.80 35.37 20.72
N ASP A 409 -33.14 36.53 20.78
CA ASP A 409 -33.59 37.76 20.12
C ASP A 409 -33.62 37.60 18.59
N GLN A 410 -32.57 37.03 18.00
CA GLN A 410 -32.53 36.78 16.55
C GLN A 410 -33.60 35.79 16.10
N ILE A 411 -33.89 34.76 16.90
CA ILE A 411 -34.98 33.80 16.63
C ILE A 411 -36.35 34.48 16.69
N ALA A 412 -36.57 35.40 17.64
CA ALA A 412 -37.83 36.14 17.75
C ALA A 412 -38.10 37.05 16.54
N HIS A 413 -37.05 37.64 15.95
CA HIS A 413 -37.18 38.56 14.82
C HIS A 413 -37.14 37.87 13.43
N TYR A 414 -36.35 36.80 13.29
CA TYR A 414 -36.00 36.22 11.98
C TYR A 414 -36.16 34.69 11.90
N GLY A 415 -36.64 34.05 12.97
CA GLY A 415 -36.76 32.59 13.06
C GLY A 415 -35.41 31.88 13.26
N VAL A 416 -35.41 30.55 13.24
CA VAL A 416 -34.23 29.74 13.59
C VAL A 416 -33.08 29.79 12.58
N VAL A 417 -33.33 30.21 11.34
CA VAL A 417 -32.37 30.06 10.23
C VAL A 417 -31.08 30.88 10.45
N PRO A 418 -31.11 32.18 10.83
CA PRO A 418 -29.89 32.94 11.07
C PRO A 418 -29.09 32.43 12.27
N ALA A 419 -29.76 31.96 13.33
CA ALA A 419 -29.09 31.36 14.49
C ALA A 419 -28.40 30.04 14.11
N THR A 420 -29.10 29.17 13.35
CA THR A 420 -28.53 27.92 12.83
C THR A 420 -27.30 28.20 11.96
N ALA A 421 -27.41 29.16 11.03
CA ALA A 421 -26.33 29.50 10.11
C ALA A 421 -25.12 30.11 10.83
N GLY A 422 -25.34 31.02 11.78
CA GLY A 422 -24.29 31.67 12.54
C GLY A 422 -23.45 30.70 13.38
N VAL A 423 -24.07 29.65 13.93
CA VAL A 423 -23.33 28.60 14.65
C VAL A 423 -22.72 27.58 13.69
N TRP A 424 -23.47 27.08 12.70
CA TRP A 424 -22.99 26.05 11.77
C TRP A 424 -21.79 26.50 10.94
N PHE A 425 -21.80 27.73 10.43
CA PHE A 425 -20.71 28.33 9.65
C PHE A 425 -19.70 29.11 10.51
N SER A 426 -19.70 28.91 11.83
CA SER A 426 -18.64 29.44 12.69
C SER A 426 -17.32 28.69 12.49
N LEU A 427 -16.19 29.35 12.75
CA LEU A 427 -14.86 28.72 12.76
C LEU A 427 -14.78 27.60 13.80
N GLU A 428 -15.46 27.75 14.95
CA GLU A 428 -15.54 26.74 16.01
C GLU A 428 -16.21 25.44 15.51
N ALA A 429 -17.37 25.55 14.86
CA ALA A 429 -18.05 24.41 14.25
C ALA A 429 -17.26 23.79 13.08
N ALA A 430 -16.55 24.61 12.30
CA ALA A 430 -15.69 24.14 11.22
C ALA A 430 -14.48 23.36 11.74
N MET A 431 -13.83 23.83 12.82
CA MET A 431 -12.75 23.10 13.49
C MET A 431 -13.24 21.76 14.04
N ILE A 432 -14.37 21.73 14.74
CA ILE A 432 -14.92 20.47 15.30
C ILE A 432 -15.22 19.45 14.18
N ARG A 433 -15.79 19.89 13.05
CA ARG A 433 -16.06 19.02 11.91
C ARG A 433 -14.77 18.58 11.18
N ALA A 434 -13.80 19.47 11.00
CA ALA A 434 -12.50 19.13 10.42
C ALA A 434 -11.74 18.09 11.28
N GLY A 435 -11.77 18.25 12.61
CA GLY A 435 -11.18 17.31 13.57
C GLY A 435 -11.79 15.90 13.50
N LYS A 436 -13.11 15.78 13.24
CA LYS A 436 -13.76 14.48 13.00
C LYS A 436 -13.15 13.77 11.78
N TYR A 437 -12.92 14.47 10.68
CA TYR A 437 -12.33 13.87 9.47
C TYR A 437 -10.89 13.39 9.68
N TYR A 438 -10.08 14.08 10.50
CA TYR A 438 -8.78 13.57 10.93
C TYR A 438 -8.90 12.25 11.69
N GLN A 439 -9.81 12.17 12.66
CA GLN A 439 -9.98 10.95 13.45
C GLN A 439 -10.50 9.79 12.60
N THR A 440 -11.44 10.03 11.67
CA THR A 440 -11.98 9.01 10.76
C THR A 440 -10.94 8.49 9.77
N PHE A 441 -10.24 9.37 9.06
CA PHE A 441 -9.37 8.95 7.96
C PHE A 441 -7.93 8.65 8.39
N LEU A 442 -7.41 9.38 9.39
CA LEU A 442 -6.01 9.28 9.83
C LEU A 442 -5.84 8.61 11.21
N GLY A 443 -6.94 8.35 11.93
CA GLY A 443 -6.90 7.65 13.22
C GLY A 443 -6.29 8.47 14.37
N ARG A 444 -6.08 9.78 14.18
CA ARG A 444 -5.44 10.68 15.15
C ARG A 444 -6.12 12.05 15.20
N ALA A 445 -5.84 12.80 16.26
CA ALA A 445 -6.16 14.23 16.31
C ALA A 445 -5.30 15.05 15.29
N PRO A 446 -5.83 16.16 14.76
CA PRO A 446 -5.04 17.15 14.04
C PRO A 446 -4.11 17.91 14.99
N ASP A 447 -3.00 18.42 14.46
CA ASP A 447 -2.24 19.49 15.11
C ASP A 447 -2.98 20.84 14.98
N PRO A 448 -2.67 21.86 15.78
CA PRO A 448 -3.40 23.14 15.76
C PRO A 448 -3.36 23.87 14.42
N VAL A 449 -2.27 23.75 13.65
CA VAL A 449 -2.11 24.44 12.36
C VAL A 449 -2.91 23.73 11.28
N GLY A 450 -2.82 22.40 11.21
CA GLY A 450 -3.66 21.59 10.32
C GLY A 450 -5.15 21.79 10.61
N LEU A 451 -5.54 21.79 11.88
CA LEU A 451 -6.94 22.01 12.30
C LEU A 451 -7.48 23.35 11.78
N ASP A 452 -6.75 24.43 11.99
CA ASP A 452 -7.14 25.77 11.53
C ASP A 452 -7.20 25.86 10.00
N GLN A 453 -6.22 25.31 9.29
CA GLN A 453 -6.19 25.28 7.83
C GLN A 453 -7.39 24.53 7.24
N TRP A 454 -7.71 23.33 7.75
CA TRP A 454 -8.85 22.56 7.27
C TRP A 454 -10.20 23.16 7.67
N ALA A 455 -10.28 23.89 8.78
CA ALA A 455 -11.47 24.66 9.14
C ALA A 455 -11.70 25.81 8.15
N HIS A 456 -10.66 26.56 7.75
CA HIS A 456 -10.75 27.57 6.71
C HIS A 456 -11.11 26.99 5.33
N VAL A 457 -10.55 25.84 4.95
CA VAL A 457 -10.96 25.10 3.73
C VAL A 457 -12.43 24.68 3.81
N MET A 458 -12.91 24.24 4.98
CA MET A 458 -14.32 23.88 5.16
C MET A 458 -15.27 25.07 4.96
N LEU A 459 -14.90 26.25 5.49
CA LEU A 459 -15.71 27.46 5.33
C LEU A 459 -15.67 28.01 3.89
N ALA A 460 -14.54 27.90 3.20
CA ALA A 460 -14.36 28.41 1.84
C ALA A 460 -14.82 27.44 0.73
N SER A 461 -14.86 26.13 0.99
CA SER A 461 -15.05 25.10 -0.05
C SER A 461 -15.86 23.87 0.40
N GLY A 462 -16.42 23.90 1.61
CA GLY A 462 -17.29 22.85 2.14
C GLY A 462 -16.57 21.60 2.67
N GLU A 463 -17.32 20.75 3.35
CA GLU A 463 -16.83 19.48 3.91
C GLU A 463 -16.31 18.51 2.84
N GLY A 464 -16.85 18.57 1.61
CA GLY A 464 -16.36 17.78 0.47
C GLY A 464 -14.88 18.00 0.18
N ALA A 465 -14.41 19.25 0.19
CA ALA A 465 -13.00 19.58 -0.04
C ALA A 465 -12.09 19.04 1.08
N VAL A 466 -12.57 19.07 2.34
CA VAL A 466 -11.84 18.51 3.49
C VAL A 466 -11.72 16.99 3.39
N ARG A 467 -12.81 16.29 3.04
CA ARG A 467 -12.78 14.84 2.80
C ARG A 467 -11.82 14.46 1.67
N GLU A 468 -11.94 15.12 0.51
CA GLU A 468 -11.11 14.82 -0.66
C GLU A 468 -9.62 15.09 -0.37
N GLY A 469 -9.32 16.18 0.34
CA GLY A 469 -7.96 16.54 0.72
C GLY A 469 -7.32 15.59 1.72
N ILE A 470 -8.03 15.22 2.79
CA ILE A 470 -7.50 14.31 3.84
C ILE A 470 -7.42 12.87 3.31
N ALA A 471 -8.51 12.32 2.74
CA ALA A 471 -8.54 10.95 2.23
C ALA A 471 -7.73 10.78 0.92
N GLY A 472 -7.46 11.87 0.20
CA GLY A 472 -6.54 11.89 -0.94
C GLY A 472 -5.05 12.01 -0.57
N SER A 473 -4.72 12.19 0.71
CA SER A 473 -3.36 12.52 1.15
C SER A 473 -2.37 11.34 1.10
N VAL A 474 -1.07 11.69 1.06
CA VAL A 474 0.04 10.74 1.22
C VAL A 474 0.05 10.10 2.62
N GLU A 475 -0.40 10.81 3.65
CA GLU A 475 -0.52 10.25 5.00
C GLU A 475 -1.57 9.13 5.03
N TYR A 476 -2.75 9.39 4.46
CA TYR A 476 -3.80 8.40 4.32
C TYR A 476 -3.33 7.16 3.55
N ARG A 477 -2.62 7.37 2.44
CA ARG A 477 -2.00 6.30 1.64
C ARG A 477 -1.07 5.41 2.47
N ASN A 478 -0.19 6.01 3.27
CA ASN A 478 0.75 5.28 4.12
C ASN A 478 0.03 4.47 5.20
N LEU A 479 -1.05 5.01 5.79
CA LEU A 479 -1.89 4.30 6.74
C LEU A 479 -2.64 3.14 6.07
N ALA A 480 -3.23 3.36 4.90
CA ALA A 480 -3.93 2.32 4.16
C ALA A 480 -3.01 1.15 3.78
N ILE A 481 -1.79 1.46 3.33
CA ILE A 481 -0.75 0.44 3.09
C ILE A 481 -0.46 -0.31 4.40
N ARG A 482 -0.16 0.37 5.51
CA ARG A 482 0.11 -0.29 6.79
C ARG A 482 -1.02 -1.22 7.25
N ASP A 483 -2.28 -0.78 7.11
CA ASP A 483 -3.44 -1.45 7.71
C ASP A 483 -4.02 -2.57 6.84
N TYR A 484 -3.72 -2.60 5.52
CA TYR A 484 -4.31 -3.54 4.56
C TYR A 484 -3.27 -4.23 3.62
N SER A 485 -1.97 -4.20 3.97
CA SER A 485 -0.89 -4.94 3.28
C SER A 485 -1.05 -6.46 3.37
#